data_AF-A0A371G1Z7-F1
#
_entry.id   AF-A0A371G1Z7-F1
#
_cell.length_a   1.000
_cell.length_b   1.000
_cell.length_c   1.000
_cell.angle_alpha   90.00
_cell.angle_beta   90.00
_cell.angle_gamma   90.00
#
_symmetry.space_group_name_H-M   'P 1'
#
loop_
_entity.id
_entity.type
_entity.pdbx_description
1 polymer ?
#
loop_
_entity_poly.entity_id
_entity_poly.type
_entity_poly.pdbx_seq_one_letter_code
_entity_poly.pdbx_strand_id
1 'polypeptide(L)'
;MDQVDLKGNTFGLFAAHPLTPLLSLHHSDYTDPIFPNMTTTQALKHLFEAVNVDSQRMLQQTVCYDRRYSWTISVSWGYAVQVFPNHMLLQDVLKVQETFKQWRKGNMLAKSYTFNTIALHRDPCKRSTVFFMDSVSSDKDGIISSYKKSFQNCSINAKSPIKLEVIKVITNKLDLGIKQLQAPRRHCCDVLPSTVGNQMEIAIRECKDEELIYMH
;
A
#
# COMPACT_ATOMS: atom_id res chain seq x y z
N MET A 1 5.44 15.37 -8.68
CA MET A 1 4.44 15.32 -7.59
C MET A 1 4.28 16.76 -7.13
N ASP A 2 3.20 17.42 -7.53
CA ASP A 2 2.96 18.81 -7.12
C ASP A 2 2.67 18.87 -5.61
N GLN A 3 3.11 19.94 -4.95
CA GLN A 3 2.84 20.20 -3.54
C GLN A 3 1.32 20.32 -3.32
N VAL A 4 0.69 19.23 -2.85
CA VAL A 4 -0.69 19.27 -2.39
C VAL A 4 -0.68 19.45 -0.87
N ASP A 5 -1.15 20.61 -0.40
CA ASP A 5 -1.32 20.88 1.02
C ASP A 5 -2.50 20.07 1.57
N LEU A 6 -2.19 18.93 2.19
CA LEU A 6 -3.14 18.02 2.81
C LEU A 6 -3.05 18.09 4.35
N LYS A 7 -4.19 17.90 5.02
CA LYS A 7 -4.29 17.77 6.48
C LYS A 7 -4.91 16.44 6.88
N GLY A 8 -4.60 16.00 8.11
CA GLY A 8 -5.19 14.81 8.72
C GLY A 8 -4.63 13.51 8.15
N ASN A 9 -5.49 12.52 7.94
CA ASN A 9 -5.08 11.16 7.59
C ASN A 9 -4.63 11.03 6.12
N THR A 10 -3.33 10.88 5.90
CA THR A 10 -2.69 10.73 4.58
C THR A 10 -2.65 9.30 4.04
N PHE A 11 -3.26 8.33 4.73
CA PHE A 11 -3.22 6.91 4.38
C PHE A 11 -3.50 6.63 2.90
N GLY A 12 -4.57 7.19 2.33
CA GLY A 12 -4.94 6.93 0.94
C GLY A 12 -3.88 7.36 -0.07
N LEU A 13 -3.13 8.43 0.24
CA LEU A 13 -2.06 8.93 -0.63
C LEU A 13 -0.86 7.97 -0.65
N PHE A 14 -0.47 7.46 0.51
CA PHE A 14 0.67 6.54 0.63
C PHE A 14 0.30 5.11 0.21
N ALA A 15 -0.92 4.66 0.47
CA ALA A 15 -1.40 3.33 0.10
C ALA A 15 -1.58 3.18 -1.42
N ALA A 16 -1.98 4.25 -2.11
CA ALA A 16 -2.14 4.29 -3.57
C ALA A 16 -1.04 5.10 -4.26
N HIS A 17 0.14 5.20 -3.65
CA HIS A 17 1.23 5.99 -4.21
C HIS A 17 1.65 5.41 -5.57
N PRO A 18 1.80 6.26 -6.60
CA PRO A 18 2.21 5.81 -7.92
C PRO A 18 3.65 5.25 -7.91
N LEU A 19 4.07 4.70 -9.04
CA LEU A 19 5.40 4.10 -9.21
C LEU A 19 6.56 5.11 -9.18
N THR A 20 6.25 6.39 -9.25
CA THR A 20 7.26 7.45 -9.16
C THR A 20 7.92 7.40 -7.79
N PRO A 21 9.24 7.61 -7.67
CA PRO A 21 9.90 7.69 -6.37
C PRO A 21 9.26 8.76 -5.47
N LEU A 22 9.17 8.48 -4.18
CA LEU A 22 8.72 9.46 -3.20
C LEU A 22 9.79 10.57 -3.07
N LEU A 23 9.51 11.75 -3.62
CA LEU A 23 10.50 12.82 -3.68
C LEU A 23 10.60 13.63 -2.38
N SER A 24 9.49 13.82 -1.64
CA SER A 24 9.55 14.46 -0.32
C SER A 24 8.27 14.35 0.51
N LEU A 25 8.43 14.43 1.84
CA LEU A 25 7.39 14.52 2.87
C LEU A 25 7.52 15.86 3.63
N HIS A 26 7.06 16.97 3.05
CA HIS A 26 7.30 18.31 3.61
C HIS A 26 6.25 18.85 4.61
N HIS A 27 5.13 18.16 4.85
CA HIS A 27 4.02 18.68 5.69
C HIS A 27 3.65 17.79 6.89
N SER A 28 4.65 17.14 7.50
CA SER A 28 4.46 16.17 8.59
C SER A 28 3.74 16.74 9.83
N ASP A 29 3.89 18.05 10.09
CA ASP A 29 3.39 18.70 11.31
C ASP A 29 1.86 18.86 11.37
N TYR A 30 1.17 18.67 10.25
CA TYR A 30 -0.29 18.86 10.15
C TYR A 30 -1.04 17.60 9.70
N THR A 31 -0.34 16.47 9.66
CA THR A 31 -0.87 15.16 9.28
C THR A 31 -0.87 14.21 10.47
N ASP A 32 -1.85 13.31 10.50
CA ASP A 32 -1.89 12.25 11.51
C ASP A 32 -0.66 11.33 11.34
N PRO A 33 -0.15 10.69 12.42
CA PRO A 33 0.91 9.70 12.29
C PRO A 33 0.55 8.61 11.27
N ILE A 34 1.50 8.28 10.40
CA ILE A 34 1.25 7.37 9.27
C ILE A 34 1.08 5.91 9.71
N PHE A 35 1.62 5.54 10.88
CA PHE A 35 1.46 4.24 11.52
C PHE A 35 0.61 4.35 12.78
N PRO A 36 -0.26 3.36 13.08
CA PRO A 36 -1.06 3.37 14.29
C PRO A 36 -0.18 3.23 15.55
N ASN A 37 -0.64 3.82 16.67
CA ASN A 37 0.03 3.74 17.98
C ASN A 37 1.48 4.26 18.01
N MET A 38 1.86 5.13 17.06
CA MET A 38 3.16 5.78 17.01
C MET A 38 3.00 7.30 16.99
N THR A 39 3.95 8.02 17.57
CA THR A 39 4.11 9.46 17.33
C THR A 39 4.62 9.71 15.91
N THR A 40 4.48 10.92 15.38
CA THR A 40 4.96 11.30 14.04
C THR A 40 6.45 10.97 13.85
N THR A 41 7.29 11.29 14.84
CA THR A 41 8.74 11.00 14.78
C THR A 41 9.03 9.51 14.81
N GLN A 42 8.31 8.73 15.62
CA GLN A 42 8.45 7.27 15.65
C GLN A 42 8.01 6.64 14.32
N ALA A 43 6.88 7.10 13.79
CA ALA A 43 6.35 6.62 12.51
C ALA A 43 7.30 6.92 11.35
N LEU A 44 7.96 8.09 11.35
CA LEU A 44 8.97 8.43 10.37
C LEU A 44 10.20 7.52 10.51
N LYS A 45 10.74 7.35 11.72
CA LYS A 45 11.86 6.44 11.98
C LYS A 45 11.55 5.02 11.51
N HIS A 46 10.34 4.53 11.79
CA HIS A 46 9.85 3.23 11.36
C HIS A 46 9.79 3.12 9.83
N LEU A 47 9.30 4.14 9.14
CA LEU A 47 9.32 4.20 7.67
C LEU A 47 10.74 4.11 7.10
N PHE A 48 11.70 4.78 7.75
CA PHE A 48 13.11 4.76 7.33
C PHE A 48 13.77 3.39 7.46
N GLU A 49 13.24 2.47 8.29
CA GLU A 49 13.73 1.09 8.32
C GLU A 49 13.56 0.41 6.95
N ALA A 50 12.42 0.62 6.28
CA ALA A 50 12.19 0.12 4.92
C ALA A 50 13.00 0.87 3.86
N VAL A 51 13.13 2.20 3.99
CA VAL A 51 13.94 3.02 3.07
C VAL A 51 15.40 2.57 3.07
N ASN A 52 15.95 2.22 4.23
CA ASN A 52 17.33 1.75 4.35
C ASN A 52 17.55 0.37 3.70
N VAL A 53 16.49 -0.41 3.49
CA VAL A 53 16.55 -1.73 2.87
C VAL A 53 16.35 -1.65 1.35
N ASP A 54 15.29 -0.99 0.88
CA ASP A 54 14.96 -0.82 -0.54
C ASP A 54 14.22 0.50 -0.77
N SER A 55 14.99 1.59 -0.87
CA SER A 55 14.46 2.93 -1.11
C SER A 55 13.74 3.08 -2.44
N GLN A 56 14.11 2.30 -3.46
CA GLN A 56 13.53 2.40 -4.80
C GLN A 56 12.12 1.83 -4.87
N ARG A 57 11.79 0.87 -4.00
CA ARG A 57 10.45 0.25 -3.91
C ARG A 57 9.51 0.97 -2.94
N MET A 58 10.02 1.94 -2.17
CA MET A 58 9.26 2.60 -1.11
C MET A 58 7.93 3.16 -1.61
N LEU A 59 6.83 2.77 -0.95
CA LEU A 59 5.43 3.12 -1.24
C LEU A 59 4.90 2.69 -2.62
N GLN A 60 5.68 2.03 -3.46
CA GLN A 60 5.19 1.63 -4.78
C GLN A 60 4.00 0.67 -4.64
N GLN A 61 2.86 1.07 -5.18
CA GLN A 61 1.65 0.26 -5.14
C GLN A 61 1.72 -0.90 -6.16
N THR A 62 1.60 -2.11 -5.64
CA THR A 62 1.52 -3.38 -6.38
C THR A 62 0.19 -4.06 -6.05
N VAL A 63 -0.51 -4.62 -7.04
CA VAL A 63 -1.85 -5.21 -6.86
C VAL A 63 -1.86 -6.67 -7.26
N CYS A 64 -2.24 -7.54 -6.33
CA CYS A 64 -2.33 -8.99 -6.48
C CYS A 64 -3.78 -9.45 -6.44
N TYR A 65 -4.08 -10.54 -7.12
CA TYR A 65 -5.40 -11.18 -7.05
C TYR A 65 -5.24 -12.58 -6.50
N ASP A 66 -5.88 -12.85 -5.37
CA ASP A 66 -6.02 -14.22 -4.89
C ASP A 66 -7.22 -14.88 -5.56
N ARG A 67 -6.95 -15.88 -6.39
CA ARG A 67 -8.00 -16.64 -7.08
C ARG A 67 -8.80 -17.52 -6.12
N ARG A 68 -8.20 -17.97 -5.02
CA ARG A 68 -8.84 -18.92 -4.09
C ARG A 68 -10.02 -18.30 -3.37
N TYR A 69 -9.86 -17.09 -2.85
CA TYR A 69 -10.91 -16.37 -2.13
C TYR A 69 -11.52 -15.22 -2.93
N SER A 70 -11.08 -15.03 -4.19
CA SER A 70 -11.47 -13.88 -5.02
C SER A 70 -11.21 -12.55 -4.34
N TRP A 71 -10.06 -12.44 -3.66
CA TRP A 71 -9.64 -11.21 -2.99
C TRP A 71 -8.74 -10.39 -3.89
N THR A 72 -8.79 -9.07 -3.70
CA THR A 72 -7.81 -8.15 -4.26
C THR A 72 -6.92 -7.65 -3.14
N ILE A 73 -5.61 -7.75 -3.33
CA ILE A 73 -4.61 -7.29 -2.37
C ILE A 73 -3.84 -6.13 -3.00
N SER A 74 -3.80 -4.99 -2.32
CA SER A 74 -2.99 -3.84 -2.70
C SER A 74 -1.86 -3.67 -1.70
N VAL A 75 -0.62 -3.82 -2.18
CA VAL A 75 0.60 -3.70 -1.39
C VAL A 75 1.25 -2.35 -1.69
N SER A 76 1.32 -1.47 -0.70
CA SER A 76 2.22 -0.31 -0.68
C SER A 76 3.45 -0.69 0.14
N TRP A 77 4.53 -1.04 -0.58
CA TRP A 77 5.70 -1.66 0.05
C TRP A 77 6.37 -0.69 1.04
N GLY A 78 6.82 -1.22 2.19
CA GLY A 78 7.33 -0.42 3.30
C GLY A 78 6.27 0.35 4.12
N TYR A 79 4.98 0.26 3.78
CA TYR A 79 3.93 1.01 4.50
C TYR A 79 2.73 0.18 4.90
N ALA A 80 1.90 -0.24 3.95
CA ALA A 80 0.63 -0.89 4.26
C ALA A 80 0.16 -1.86 3.16
N VAL A 81 -0.60 -2.87 3.57
CA VAL A 81 -1.30 -3.80 2.69
C VAL A 81 -2.80 -3.69 2.93
N GLN A 82 -3.57 -3.56 1.85
CA GLN A 82 -5.03 -3.55 1.88
C GLN A 82 -5.56 -4.85 1.26
N VAL A 83 -6.41 -5.57 2.00
CA VAL A 83 -7.10 -6.77 1.51
C VAL A 83 -8.57 -6.45 1.32
N PHE A 84 -9.01 -6.45 0.07
CA PHE A 84 -10.41 -6.28 -0.32
C PHE A 84 -11.07 -7.67 -0.44
N PRO A 85 -12.18 -7.94 0.28
CA PRO A 85 -12.82 -9.25 0.31
C PRO A 85 -13.67 -9.53 -0.95
N ASN A 86 -13.26 -9.00 -2.10
CA ASN A 86 -13.92 -9.11 -3.39
C ASN A 86 -12.95 -8.78 -4.52
N HIS A 87 -13.27 -9.25 -5.72
CA HIS A 87 -12.51 -8.92 -6.92
C HIS A 87 -12.78 -7.46 -7.30
N MET A 88 -11.75 -6.62 -7.25
CA MET A 88 -11.79 -5.21 -7.60
C MET A 88 -11.15 -4.99 -8.97
N LEU A 89 -11.65 -4.04 -9.76
CA LEU A 89 -10.96 -3.64 -10.98
C LEU A 89 -9.69 -2.87 -10.64
N LEU A 90 -8.59 -3.14 -11.36
CA LEU A 90 -7.30 -2.47 -11.12
C LEU A 90 -7.46 -0.94 -11.10
N GLN A 91 -8.19 -0.37 -12.06
CA GLN A 91 -8.44 1.07 -12.15
C GLN A 91 -9.10 1.69 -10.92
N ASP A 92 -9.84 0.91 -10.13
CA ASP A 92 -10.47 1.38 -8.90
C ASP A 92 -9.53 1.26 -7.70
N VAL A 93 -8.71 0.21 -7.67
CA VAL A 93 -7.68 -0.02 -6.63
C VAL A 93 -6.57 1.03 -6.69
N LEU A 94 -6.25 1.51 -7.90
CA LEU A 94 -5.22 2.55 -8.11
C LEU A 94 -5.69 3.96 -7.74
N LYS A 95 -6.97 4.17 -7.46
CA LYS A 95 -7.48 5.49 -7.06
C LYS A 95 -7.12 5.78 -5.60
N VAL A 96 -6.76 7.03 -5.34
CA VAL A 96 -6.41 7.50 -4.01
C VAL A 96 -7.66 7.54 -3.13
N GLN A 97 -7.66 6.82 -2.01
CA GLN A 97 -8.77 6.87 -1.06
C GLN A 97 -8.83 8.23 -0.37
N GLU A 98 -10.02 8.84 -0.31
CA GLU A 98 -10.22 10.17 0.33
C GLU A 98 -10.18 10.08 1.86
N THR A 99 -9.00 9.86 2.44
CA THR A 99 -8.76 9.84 3.90
C THR A 99 -8.38 11.21 4.46
N PHE A 100 -7.80 12.08 3.63
CA PHE A 100 -7.26 13.38 4.00
C PHE A 100 -8.28 14.50 3.81
N LYS A 101 -7.96 15.69 4.33
CA LYS A 101 -8.73 16.93 4.13
C LYS A 101 -7.88 17.97 3.41
N GLN A 102 -8.51 18.81 2.58
CA GLN A 102 -7.82 19.95 1.95
C GLN A 102 -7.42 21.00 3.00
N TRP A 103 -6.28 21.66 2.78
CA TRP A 103 -5.81 22.75 3.64
C TRP A 103 -6.70 24.00 3.56
N ARG A 104 -7.08 24.44 2.36
CA ARG A 104 -7.93 25.64 2.14
C ARG A 104 -9.40 25.25 1.92
N LYS A 105 -10.32 25.88 2.67
CA LYS A 105 -11.78 25.81 2.45
C LYS A 105 -12.23 26.65 1.23
N GLY A 106 -11.60 26.47 0.07
CA GLY A 106 -12.01 27.12 -1.18
C GLY A 106 -12.98 26.22 -1.94
N ASN A 107 -14.13 26.75 -2.38
CA ASN A 107 -15.22 26.09 -3.14
C ASN A 107 -15.19 24.55 -3.16
N MET A 108 -16.11 23.90 -2.43
CA MET A 108 -16.32 22.44 -2.44
C MET A 108 -16.43 21.81 -3.85
N LEU A 109 -16.71 22.63 -4.87
CA LEU A 109 -16.85 22.26 -6.29
C LEU A 109 -15.51 22.13 -7.04
N ALA A 110 -14.39 22.60 -6.48
CA ALA A 110 -13.07 22.50 -7.09
C ALA A 110 -12.17 21.54 -6.30
N LYS A 111 -12.51 20.24 -6.30
CA LYS A 111 -11.54 19.19 -5.96
C LYS A 111 -10.48 19.10 -7.06
N SER A 112 -9.56 20.05 -7.13
CA SER A 112 -8.47 20.03 -8.13
C SER A 112 -7.27 19.27 -7.57
N TYR A 113 -7.44 17.96 -7.33
CA TYR A 113 -6.29 17.08 -7.14
C TYR A 113 -5.74 16.70 -8.51
N THR A 114 -4.42 16.58 -8.63
CA THR A 114 -3.76 16.07 -9.85
C THR A 114 -3.85 14.55 -9.99
N PHE A 115 -4.58 13.89 -9.10
CA PHE A 115 -4.77 12.45 -9.05
C PHE A 115 -6.24 12.09 -8.84
N ASN A 116 -6.64 10.92 -9.33
CA ASN A 116 -8.00 10.42 -9.20
C ASN A 116 -8.26 9.93 -7.78
N THR A 117 -9.39 10.35 -7.19
CA THR A 117 -9.80 9.94 -5.86
C THR A 117 -10.99 9.00 -5.88
N ILE A 118 -11.14 8.21 -4.82
CA ILE A 118 -12.32 7.38 -4.55
C ILE A 118 -12.79 7.58 -3.10
N ALA A 119 -14.09 7.82 -2.93
CA ALA A 119 -14.68 7.96 -1.62
C ALA A 119 -14.65 6.63 -0.85
N LEU A 120 -14.36 6.69 0.45
CA LEU A 120 -14.44 5.51 1.30
C LEU A 120 -15.90 5.08 1.49
N HIS A 121 -16.12 3.76 1.49
CA HIS A 121 -17.44 3.20 1.82
C HIS A 121 -17.88 3.66 3.21
N ARG A 122 -19.13 4.08 3.39
CA ARG A 122 -19.62 4.63 4.68
C ARG A 122 -19.52 3.61 5.81
N ASP A 123 -19.94 2.38 5.54
CA ASP A 123 -19.77 1.23 6.43
C ASP A 123 -18.29 0.79 6.47
N PRO A 124 -17.62 0.85 7.64
CA PRO A 124 -16.24 0.39 7.80
C PRO A 124 -16.05 -1.08 7.44
N CYS A 125 -17.06 -1.93 7.64
CA CYS A 125 -16.94 -3.38 7.46
C CYS A 125 -16.97 -3.81 5.99
N LYS A 126 -17.32 -2.88 5.11
CA LYS A 126 -17.24 -3.03 3.65
C LYS A 126 -15.97 -2.40 3.07
N ARG A 127 -15.08 -1.87 3.91
CA ARG A 127 -13.75 -1.38 3.49
C ARG A 127 -12.75 -2.52 3.47
N SER A 128 -11.60 -2.30 2.84
CA SER A 128 -10.47 -3.23 2.92
C SER A 128 -10.00 -3.41 4.36
N THR A 129 -9.63 -4.63 4.74
CA THR A 129 -8.81 -4.85 5.94
C THR A 129 -7.40 -4.31 5.69
N VAL A 130 -6.88 -3.51 6.62
CA VAL A 130 -5.57 -2.86 6.49
C VAL A 130 -4.56 -3.55 7.39
N PHE A 131 -3.36 -3.79 6.86
CA PHE A 131 -2.20 -4.31 7.59
C PHE A 131 -1.08 -3.28 7.46
N PHE A 132 -0.48 -2.84 8.56
CA PHE A 132 0.63 -1.89 8.56
C PHE A 132 1.96 -2.62 8.71
N MET A 133 3.01 -2.07 8.11
CA MET A 133 4.36 -2.61 8.25
C MET A 133 4.74 -2.67 9.73
N ASP A 134 5.13 -3.86 10.17
CA ASP A 134 5.58 -4.16 11.52
C ASP A 134 7.11 -4.29 11.57
N SER A 135 7.71 -4.89 10.54
CA SER A 135 9.16 -5.04 10.44
C SER A 135 9.60 -5.34 9.01
N VAL A 136 10.88 -5.12 8.74
CA VAL A 136 11.54 -5.45 7.48
C VAL A 136 12.93 -6.02 7.76
N SER A 137 13.30 -7.07 7.04
CA SER A 137 14.63 -7.65 7.10
C SER A 137 15.14 -7.99 5.70
N SER A 138 16.44 -7.88 5.50
CA SER A 138 17.11 -8.31 4.28
C SER A 138 18.13 -9.38 4.62
N ASP A 139 18.11 -10.47 3.87
CA ASP A 139 19.12 -11.53 3.93
C ASP A 139 19.58 -11.88 2.51
N LYS A 140 20.47 -12.87 2.36
CA LYS A 140 20.99 -13.34 1.07
C LYS A 140 19.89 -13.82 0.12
N ASP A 141 18.80 -14.34 0.67
CA ASP A 141 17.67 -14.91 -0.09
C ASP A 141 16.63 -13.86 -0.50
N GLY A 142 16.84 -12.58 -0.15
CA GLY A 142 15.97 -11.46 -0.51
C GLY A 142 15.53 -10.63 0.69
N ILE A 143 14.49 -9.84 0.48
CA ILE A 143 13.90 -8.93 1.47
C ILE A 143 12.54 -9.45 1.88
N ILE A 144 12.30 -9.50 3.19
CA ILE A 144 11.03 -9.90 3.78
C ILE A 144 10.51 -8.75 4.62
N SER A 145 9.31 -8.27 4.30
CA SER A 145 8.57 -7.33 5.14
C SER A 145 7.32 -7.98 5.74
N SER A 146 7.11 -7.74 7.04
CA SER A 146 5.97 -8.25 7.80
C SER A 146 4.96 -7.13 8.04
N TYR A 147 3.68 -7.43 7.87
CA TYR A 147 2.59 -6.48 8.05
C TYR A 147 1.57 -7.06 9.03
N LYS A 148 1.29 -6.32 10.10
CA LYS A 148 0.30 -6.71 11.11
C LYS A 148 -1.02 -6.03 10.86
N LYS A 149 -2.09 -6.79 11.06
CA LYS A 149 -3.45 -6.33 10.93
C LYS A 149 -3.73 -5.14 11.84
N SER A 150 -4.30 -4.09 11.27
CA SER A 150 -4.84 -2.97 12.03
C SER A 150 -6.20 -3.33 12.58
N PHE A 151 -6.45 -2.93 13.82
CA PHE A 151 -7.75 -3.15 14.45
C PHE A 151 -8.85 -2.38 13.71
N GLN A 152 -9.93 -3.07 13.37
CA GLN A 152 -11.14 -2.47 12.82
C GLN A 152 -12.35 -2.97 13.60
N ASN A 153 -13.09 -2.03 14.21
CA ASN A 153 -14.35 -2.32 14.90
C ASN A 153 -15.42 -2.75 13.88
N CYS A 154 -15.49 -4.05 13.61
CA CYS A 154 -16.45 -4.63 12.69
C CYS A 154 -16.99 -5.96 13.20
N SER A 155 -18.32 -6.01 13.36
CA SER A 155 -19.02 -7.22 13.77
C SER A 155 -19.45 -8.02 12.52
N ILE A 156 -18.80 -9.17 12.32
CA ILE A 156 -19.30 -10.42 11.68
C ILE A 156 -19.20 -10.59 10.14
N ASN A 157 -18.48 -11.64 9.70
CA ASN A 157 -18.94 -12.74 8.81
C ASN A 157 -17.82 -13.76 8.48
N ALA A 158 -18.19 -15.05 8.29
CA ALA A 158 -17.30 -16.21 8.14
C ALA A 158 -16.39 -16.23 6.88
N LYS A 159 -16.65 -15.36 5.90
CA LYS A 159 -15.85 -15.19 4.66
C LYS A 159 -14.84 -14.04 4.72
N SER A 160 -14.80 -13.32 5.84
CA SER A 160 -13.90 -12.18 5.98
C SER A 160 -12.46 -12.67 6.18
N PRO A 161 -11.43 -11.94 5.70
CA PRO A 161 -10.03 -12.16 6.05
C PRO A 161 -9.73 -11.96 7.56
N ILE A 162 -10.73 -12.03 8.45
CA ILE A 162 -10.57 -11.85 9.90
C ILE A 162 -9.60 -12.87 10.50
N LYS A 163 -9.46 -14.08 9.92
CA LYS A 163 -8.44 -15.03 10.40
C LYS A 163 -7.01 -14.60 10.08
N LEU A 164 -6.83 -13.73 9.08
CA LEU A 164 -5.52 -13.25 8.67
C LEU A 164 -5.05 -12.19 9.66
N GLU A 165 -3.93 -12.44 10.31
CA GLU A 165 -3.31 -11.55 11.30
C GLU A 165 -2.00 -10.94 10.79
N VAL A 166 -1.28 -11.69 9.96
CA VAL A 166 0.02 -11.29 9.41
C VAL A 166 0.08 -11.52 7.91
N ILE A 167 0.63 -10.56 7.18
CA ILE A 167 1.02 -10.72 5.77
C ILE A 167 2.53 -10.58 5.70
N LYS A 168 3.21 -11.53 5.05
CA LYS A 168 4.61 -11.39 4.68
C LYS A 168 4.72 -11.09 3.19
N VAL A 169 5.50 -10.07 2.86
CA VAL A 169 5.81 -9.73 1.47
C VAL A 169 7.28 -10.03 1.23
N ILE A 170 7.55 -10.84 0.22
CA ILE A 170 8.87 -11.31 -0.18
C ILE A 170 9.24 -10.62 -1.48
N THR A 171 10.39 -9.98 -1.53
CA THR A 171 10.85 -9.23 -2.70
C THR A 171 12.35 -9.39 -2.89
N ASN A 172 12.82 -9.33 -4.13
CA ASN A 172 14.23 -9.07 -4.39
C ASN A 172 14.52 -7.57 -4.35
N LYS A 173 15.75 -7.20 -3.97
CA LYS A 173 16.19 -5.80 -3.95
C LYS A 173 15.99 -5.18 -5.33
N LEU A 174 15.29 -4.06 -5.36
CA LEU A 174 15.08 -3.34 -6.59
C LEU A 174 16.31 -2.49 -6.92
N ASP A 175 16.94 -2.75 -8.06
CA ASP A 175 18.04 -1.95 -8.59
C ASP A 175 17.69 -1.47 -10.01
N LEU A 176 17.02 -0.32 -10.06
CA LEU A 176 16.60 0.33 -11.29
C LEU A 176 17.76 1.12 -11.91
N GLY A 177 18.07 0.80 -13.16
CA GLY A 177 18.94 1.64 -13.98
C GLY A 177 18.28 2.98 -14.32
N ILE A 178 19.07 3.96 -14.78
CA ILE A 178 18.62 5.33 -15.12
C ILE A 178 17.40 5.34 -16.05
N LYS A 179 17.36 4.46 -17.06
CA LYS A 179 16.24 4.35 -18.01
C LYS A 179 14.95 3.88 -17.34
N GLN A 180 15.04 2.95 -16.37
CA GLN A 180 13.88 2.44 -15.65
C GLN A 180 13.36 3.46 -14.62
N LEU A 181 14.22 4.33 -14.09
CA LEU A 181 13.79 5.45 -13.25
C LEU A 181 12.97 6.50 -14.02
N GLN A 182 13.24 6.66 -15.32
CA GLN A 182 12.48 7.58 -16.18
C GLN A 182 11.09 7.03 -16.57
N ALA A 183 10.96 5.71 -16.64
CA ALA A 183 9.71 5.01 -16.98
C ALA A 183 9.48 3.82 -16.03
N PRO A 184 9.19 4.07 -14.74
CA PRO A 184 9.04 3.01 -13.76
C PRO A 184 7.83 2.15 -14.11
N ARG A 185 8.04 0.83 -14.10
CA ARG A 185 7.01 -0.17 -14.42
C ARG A 185 6.50 -0.82 -13.14
N ARG A 186 5.20 -1.14 -13.09
CA ARG A 186 4.61 -1.79 -11.93
C ARG A 186 5.07 -3.24 -11.89
N HIS A 187 5.53 -3.68 -10.73
CA HIS A 187 5.80 -5.08 -10.50
C HIS A 187 4.51 -5.88 -10.38
N CYS A 188 4.59 -7.16 -10.71
CA CYS A 188 3.52 -8.12 -10.49
C CYS A 188 3.74 -8.84 -9.16
N CYS A 189 2.74 -9.60 -8.72
CA CYS A 189 2.84 -10.34 -7.49
C CYS A 189 1.98 -11.59 -7.48
N ASP A 190 2.46 -12.58 -6.75
CA ASP A 190 1.81 -13.87 -6.55
C ASP A 190 1.43 -14.02 -5.08
N VAL A 191 0.20 -14.48 -4.84
CA VAL A 191 -0.22 -14.93 -3.51
C VAL A 191 0.23 -16.37 -3.36
N LEU A 192 1.18 -16.61 -2.45
CA LEU A 192 1.79 -17.91 -2.26
C LEU A 192 0.90 -18.81 -1.38
N PRO A 193 0.95 -20.14 -1.55
CA PRO A 193 0.28 -21.06 -0.66
C PRO A 193 0.87 -20.94 0.75
N SER A 194 0.05 -20.54 1.74
CA SER A 194 0.49 -20.56 3.14
C SER A 194 0.13 -21.88 3.82
N THR A 195 1.07 -22.42 4.57
CA THR A 195 0.88 -23.56 5.48
C THR A 195 0.33 -23.13 6.85
N VAL A 196 0.36 -21.83 7.15
CA VAL A 196 -0.04 -21.25 8.44
C VAL A 196 -1.39 -20.55 8.29
N GLY A 197 -2.42 -21.02 9.00
CA GLY A 197 -3.81 -20.61 8.74
C GLY A 197 -4.17 -19.13 9.00
N ASN A 198 -3.32 -18.37 9.70
CA ASN A 198 -3.52 -16.95 9.99
C ASN A 198 -2.49 -16.03 9.29
N GLN A 199 -1.69 -16.58 8.38
CA GLN A 199 -0.66 -15.86 7.65
C GLN A 199 -0.90 -15.96 6.14
N MET A 200 -0.56 -14.90 5.42
CA MET A 200 -0.51 -14.88 3.96
C MET A 200 0.89 -14.47 3.53
N GLU A 201 1.36 -15.07 2.45
CA GLU A 201 2.65 -14.74 1.86
C GLU A 201 2.43 -14.24 0.43
N ILE A 202 3.11 -13.15 0.08
CA ILE A 202 3.00 -12.50 -1.22
C ILE A 202 4.41 -12.30 -1.76
N ALA A 203 4.69 -12.79 -2.96
CA ALA A 203 5.93 -12.50 -3.65
C ALA A 203 5.74 -11.34 -4.63
N ILE A 204 6.55 -10.29 -4.56
CA ILE A 204 6.62 -9.24 -5.60
C ILE A 204 7.77 -9.55 -6.54
N ARG A 205 7.51 -9.52 -7.83
CA ARG A 205 8.45 -9.86 -8.90
C ARG A 205 8.21 -9.03 -10.16
N GLU A 206 9.11 -9.13 -11.12
CA GLU A 206 8.83 -8.68 -12.48
C GLU A 206 7.62 -9.41 -13.06
N CYS A 207 6.85 -8.71 -13.89
CA CYS A 207 5.74 -9.30 -14.61
C CYS A 207 6.27 -10.28 -15.65
N LYS A 208 5.50 -11.34 -15.91
CA LYS A 208 5.78 -12.36 -16.95
C LYS A 208 5.04 -12.01 -18.23
N ASP A 209 5.49 -12.58 -19.35
CA ASP A 209 5.02 -12.32 -20.71
C ASP A 209 3.49 -12.34 -20.90
N GLU A 210 2.78 -13.16 -20.13
CA GLU A 210 1.32 -13.34 -20.22
C GLU A 210 0.50 -12.37 -19.34
N GLU A 211 1.16 -11.59 -18.49
CA GLU A 211 0.49 -10.66 -17.57
C GLU A 211 0.21 -9.33 -18.28
N LEU A 212 -0.99 -8.77 -18.12
CA LEU A 212 -1.44 -7.54 -18.82
C LEU A 212 -0.53 -6.30 -18.64
N ILE A 213 0.35 -6.33 -17.65
CA ILE A 213 1.29 -5.25 -17.30
C ILE A 213 2.69 -5.51 -17.89
N TYR A 214 2.92 -6.68 -18.48
CA TYR A 214 4.16 -7.03 -19.14
C TYR A 214 4.32 -6.26 -20.46
N MET A 215 5.51 -5.69 -20.65
CA MET A 215 5.95 -5.17 -21.94
C MET A 215 7.45 -5.45 -22.10
N HIS A 216 7.83 -5.89 -23.31
CA HIS A 216 9.22 -6.12 -23.73
C HIS A 216 10.16 -4.91 -23.46
#